data_AF-R6DRY3-F1
#
_entry.id   AF-R6DRY3-F1
#
_cell.length_a   1.000
_cell.length_b   1.000
_cell.length_c   1.000
_cell.angle_alpha   90.00
_cell.angle_beta   90.00
_cell.angle_gamma   90.00
#
_symmetry.space_group_name_H-M   'P 1'
#
loop_
_entity.id
_entity.type
_entity.pdbx_description
1 polymer ?
#
loop_
_entity_poly.entity_id
_entity_poly.type
_entity_poly.pdbx_seq_one_letter_code
_entity_poly.pdbx_strand_id
1 'polypeptide(L)'
;MIESYFKSPNRDFTLLHGDSCKLLREFDFKFNCIFADPPYFLSNGGISVQNGQIVCVDKGEWDKGMTPQKVMEFNMEWIGLCRENGYLTHYVAVLQRVLLQIYWDDTFWALTKKKSF
;
A
#
# COMPACT_ATOMS: atom_id res chain seq x y z
N MET A 1 -1.21 -17.10 -18.21
CA MET A 1 0.27 -17.11 -18.26
C MET A 1 0.72 -15.68 -18.04
N ILE A 2 1.46 -15.42 -16.97
CA ILE A 2 1.96 -14.08 -16.66
C ILE A 2 2.95 -13.65 -17.76
N GLU A 3 2.61 -12.61 -18.51
CA GLU A 3 3.51 -12.03 -19.49
C GLU A 3 4.47 -11.04 -18.80
N SER A 4 5.76 -11.19 -19.06
CA SER A 4 6.75 -10.26 -18.53
C SER A 4 6.79 -8.98 -19.35
N TYR A 5 6.72 -7.83 -18.68
CA TYR A 5 6.95 -6.54 -19.31
C TYR A 5 8.43 -6.37 -19.69
N PHE A 6 9.33 -6.82 -18.82
CA PHE A 6 10.76 -6.82 -19.08
C PHE A 6 11.44 -7.96 -18.33
N LYS A 7 12.43 -8.58 -18.96
CA LYS A 7 13.34 -9.54 -18.33
C LYS A 7 14.76 -9.03 -18.49
N SER A 8 15.48 -8.90 -17.39
CA SER A 8 16.91 -8.58 -17.44
C SER A 8 17.66 -9.66 -18.25
N PRO A 9 18.61 -9.29 -19.14
CA PRO A 9 19.34 -10.27 -19.95
C PRO A 9 20.06 -11.35 -19.11
N ASN A 10 20.57 -10.96 -17.94
CA ASN A 10 21.25 -11.84 -16.99
C ASN A 10 20.30 -12.63 -16.09
N ARG A 11 18.99 -12.38 -16.17
CA ARG A 11 17.93 -13.00 -15.36
C ARG A 11 17.95 -12.68 -13.86
N ASP A 12 18.56 -11.56 -13.48
CA ASP A 12 18.59 -11.07 -12.09
C ASP A 12 17.20 -10.62 -11.60
N PHE A 13 16.39 -10.06 -12.50
CA PHE A 13 15.03 -9.64 -12.20
C PHE A 13 14.09 -9.72 -13.42
N THR A 14 12.79 -9.77 -13.14
CA THR A 14 11.69 -9.67 -14.10
C THR A 14 10.75 -8.56 -13.63
N LEU A 15 10.37 -7.67 -14.55
CA LEU A 15 9.33 -6.67 -14.31
C LEU A 15 8.01 -7.16 -14.87
N LEU A 16 6.97 -7.05 -14.07
CA LEU A 16 5.60 -7.30 -14.44
C LEU A 16 4.83 -5.97 -14.38
N HIS A 17 3.92 -5.77 -15.32
CA HIS A 17 3.08 -4.57 -15.36
C HIS A 17 1.62 -4.99 -15.22
N GLY A 18 0.93 -4.47 -14.20
CA GLY A 18 -0.47 -4.76 -13.96
C GLY A 18 -0.89 -4.53 -12.51
N ASP A 19 -2.14 -4.90 -12.22
CA ASP A 19 -2.70 -4.88 -10.87
C ASP A 19 -2.03 -5.95 -10.00
N SER A 20 -1.49 -5.54 -8.85
CA SER A 20 -0.73 -6.45 -7.98
C SER A 20 -1.58 -7.58 -7.41
N CYS A 21 -2.86 -7.33 -7.09
CA CYS A 21 -3.74 -8.37 -6.57
C CYS A 21 -4.08 -9.42 -7.63
N LYS A 22 -4.21 -9.02 -8.90
CA LYS A 22 -4.37 -9.96 -10.01
C LYS A 22 -3.10 -10.77 -10.24
N LEU A 23 -1.94 -10.11 -10.30
CA LEU A 23 -0.66 -10.77 -10.54
C LEU A 23 -0.31 -11.76 -9.42
N LEU A 24 -0.55 -11.40 -8.16
CA LEU A 24 -0.30 -12.29 -7.01
C LEU A 24 -1.12 -13.59 -7.05
N ARG A 25 -2.30 -13.60 -7.68
CA ARG A 25 -3.12 -14.82 -7.80
C ARG A 25 -2.63 -15.78 -8.88
N GLU A 26 -1.85 -15.29 -9.83
CA GLU A 26 -1.38 -16.07 -10.97
C GLU A 26 -0.09 -16.85 -10.66
N PHE A 27 0.56 -16.59 -9.51
CA PHE A 27 1.74 -17.34 -9.09
C PHE A 27 1.35 -18.67 -8.43
N ASP A 28 2.01 -19.74 -8.84
CA ASP A 28 1.87 -21.10 -8.30
C ASP A 28 3.03 -21.48 -7.37
N PHE A 29 3.94 -20.54 -7.08
CA PHE A 29 5.07 -20.70 -6.16
C PHE A 29 5.03 -19.69 -5.03
N LYS A 30 5.92 -19.86 -4.04
CA LYS A 30 6.04 -18.95 -2.89
C LYS A 30 7.31 -18.12 -2.97
N PHE A 31 7.18 -16.82 -2.71
CA PHE A 31 8.29 -15.89 -2.52
C PHE A 31 8.88 -16.06 -1.12
N ASN A 32 10.21 -16.00 -1.02
CA ASN A 32 10.88 -16.01 0.29
C ASN A 32 10.65 -14.71 1.06
N CYS A 33 10.45 -13.61 0.34
CA CYS A 33 10.29 -12.27 0.89
C CYS A 33 9.42 -11.45 -0.07
N ILE A 34 8.48 -10.70 0.49
CA ILE A 34 7.74 -9.67 -0.23
C ILE A 34 8.07 -8.32 0.41
N PHE A 35 8.55 -7.38 -0.40
CA PHE A 35 8.81 -6.00 -0.01
C PHE A 35 7.94 -5.06 -0.83
N ALA A 36 7.24 -4.14 -0.17
CA ALA A 36 6.37 -3.18 -0.85
C ALA A 36 6.15 -1.91 -0.03
N ASP A 37 5.91 -0.81 -0.74
CA ASP A 37 5.36 0.43 -0.23
C ASP A 37 3.95 0.64 -0.84
N PRO A 38 2.90 0.07 -0.23
CA PRO A 38 1.54 0.06 -0.81
C PRO A 38 0.87 1.45 -0.76
N PRO A 39 -0.24 1.66 -1.49
CA PRO A 39 -0.95 2.94 -1.50
C PRO A 39 -1.35 3.42 -0.11
N TYR A 40 -1.22 4.73 0.11
CA TYR A 40 -1.69 5.39 1.32
C TYR A 40 -3.06 6.05 1.14
N PHE A 41 -3.55 6.12 -0.09
CA PHE A 41 -4.83 6.72 -0.45
C PHE A 41 -4.88 8.21 -0.09
N LEU A 42 -3.78 8.92 -0.37
CA LEU A 42 -3.56 10.30 0.02
C LEU A 42 -3.67 11.29 -1.15
N SER A 43 -3.76 10.81 -2.38
CA SER A 43 -3.95 11.67 -3.55
C SER A 43 -5.39 12.22 -3.54
N ASN A 44 -5.52 13.50 -3.21
CA ASN A 44 -6.80 14.19 -2.97
C ASN A 44 -6.91 15.55 -3.69
N GLY A 45 -6.03 15.84 -4.66
CA GLY A 45 -5.98 17.13 -5.35
C GLY A 45 -5.35 18.25 -4.51
N GLY A 46 -4.69 17.89 -3.40
CA GLY A 46 -4.01 18.83 -2.53
C GLY A 46 -2.76 19.43 -3.15
N ILE A 47 -2.41 20.62 -2.67
CA ILE A 47 -1.19 21.33 -3.04
C ILE A 47 -0.32 21.40 -1.78
N SER A 48 0.97 21.09 -1.90
CA SER A 48 1.95 21.19 -0.82
C SER A 48 3.12 22.09 -1.24
N VAL A 49 3.87 22.60 -0.27
CA VAL A 49 5.09 23.39 -0.51
C VAL A 49 6.28 22.58 -0.03
N GLN A 50 7.12 22.13 -0.95
CA GLN A 50 8.37 21.45 -0.65
C GLN A 50 9.53 22.30 -1.16
N ASN A 51 10.49 22.63 -0.28
CA ASN A 51 11.64 23.48 -0.60
C ASN A 51 11.27 24.82 -1.27
N GLY A 52 10.16 25.42 -0.85
CA GLY A 52 9.66 26.68 -1.42
C GLY A 52 8.99 26.54 -2.79
N GLN A 53 8.85 25.32 -3.32
CA GLN A 53 8.15 25.04 -4.57
C GLN A 53 6.78 24.44 -4.31
N ILE A 54 5.80 24.87 -5.11
CA ILE A 54 4.44 24.31 -5.12
C ILE A 54 4.48 22.96 -5.83
N VAL A 55 4.09 21.90 -5.12
CA VAL A 55 4.05 20.53 -5.64
C VAL A 55 2.66 19.93 -5.44
N CYS A 56 2.22 19.15 -6.42
CA CYS A 56 1.00 18.36 -6.30
C CYS A 56 1.26 17.18 -5.35
N VAL A 57 0.33 16.91 -4.44
CA VAL A 57 0.42 15.74 -3.55
C VAL A 57 -0.01 14.44 -4.24
N ASP A 58 -0.60 14.54 -5.42
CA ASP A 58 -1.14 13.39 -6.14
C ASP A 58 -0.02 12.59 -6.79
N LYS A 59 0.08 11.32 -6.39
CA LYS A 59 1.06 10.36 -6.94
C LYS A 59 0.55 9.67 -8.20
N GLY A 60 -0.76 9.40 -8.25
CA GLY A 60 -1.42 8.73 -9.37
C GLY A 60 -2.78 8.16 -8.98
N GLU A 61 -3.50 7.63 -9.98
CA GLU A 61 -4.84 7.06 -9.77
C GLU A 61 -4.88 5.94 -8.73
N TRP A 62 -3.81 5.15 -8.64
CA TRP A 62 -3.66 4.05 -7.69
C TRP A 62 -3.56 4.50 -6.22
N ASP A 63 -3.26 5.78 -5.96
CA ASP A 63 -3.15 6.36 -4.62
C ASP A 63 -4.28 7.35 -4.30
N LYS A 64 -5.31 7.43 -5.16
CA LYS A 64 -6.47 8.30 -4.89
C LYS A 64 -7.21 7.87 -3.63
N GLY A 65 -7.67 8.87 -2.89
CA GLY A 65 -8.51 8.66 -1.70
C GLY A 65 -9.75 7.82 -2.01
N MET A 66 -10.04 6.84 -1.16
CA MET A 66 -11.24 6.00 -1.21
C MET A 66 -12.00 6.09 0.12
N THR A 67 -13.21 5.53 0.18
CA THR A 67 -13.91 5.39 1.46
C THR A 67 -13.13 4.45 2.39
N PRO A 68 -13.21 4.65 3.72
CA PRO A 68 -12.52 3.78 4.68
C PRO A 68 -12.80 2.29 4.47
N GLN A 69 -14.04 1.93 4.10
CA GLN A 69 -14.44 0.56 3.81
C GLN A 69 -13.66 -0.02 2.62
N LYS A 70 -13.54 0.72 1.51
CA LYS A 70 -12.80 0.26 0.33
C LYS A 70 -11.29 0.16 0.60
N VAL A 71 -10.75 1.07 1.41
CA VAL A 71 -9.35 1.00 1.86
C VAL A 71 -9.13 -0.28 2.68
N MET A 72 -10.03 -0.59 3.61
CA MET A 72 -9.95 -1.82 4.41
C MET A 72 -10.08 -3.08 3.54
N GLU A 73 -11.04 -3.13 2.62
CA GLU A 73 -11.25 -4.24 1.69
C GLU A 73 -9.98 -4.51 0.87
N PHE A 74 -9.39 -3.47 0.27
CA PHE A 74 -8.14 -3.59 -0.48
C PHE A 74 -7.00 -4.09 0.40
N ASN A 75 -6.80 -3.49 1.58
CA ASN A 75 -5.71 -3.85 2.47
C ASN A 75 -5.82 -5.31 2.91
N MET A 76 -7.02 -5.78 3.27
CA MET A 76 -7.25 -7.15 3.70
C MET A 76 -7.01 -8.15 2.56
N GLU A 77 -7.50 -7.86 1.36
CA GLU A 77 -7.25 -8.67 0.16
C GLU A 77 -5.75 -8.76 -0.15
N TRP A 78 -5.09 -7.60 -0.25
CA TRP A 78 -3.69 -7.51 -0.65
C TRP A 78 -2.77 -8.19 0.37
N ILE A 79 -2.99 -7.97 1.67
CA ILE A 79 -2.24 -8.65 2.74
C ILE A 79 -2.48 -10.16 2.71
N GLY A 80 -3.73 -10.59 2.52
CA GLY A 80 -4.08 -12.00 2.39
C GLY A 80 -3.29 -12.67 1.27
N LEU A 81 -3.30 -12.06 0.09
CA LEU A 81 -2.55 -12.54 -1.07
C LEU A 81 -1.04 -12.57 -0.82
N CYS A 82 -0.47 -11.55 -0.16
CA CYS A 82 0.95 -11.57 0.18
C CYS A 82 1.30 -12.72 1.13
N ARG A 83 0.48 -12.99 2.16
CA ARG A 83 0.68 -14.10 3.09
C ARG A 83 0.54 -15.46 2.41
N GLU A 84 -0.41 -15.58 1.51
CA GLU A 84 -0.56 -16.78 0.69
C GLU A 84 0.66 -16.97 -0.19
N ASN A 85 1.21 -15.90 -0.79
CA ASN A 85 2.30 -15.99 -1.76
C ASN A 85 3.71 -15.96 -1.15
N GLY A 86 3.91 -15.71 0.14
CA GLY A 86 5.26 -15.71 0.71
C GLY A 86 5.34 -15.29 2.17
N TYR A 87 6.57 -15.18 2.68
CA TYR A 87 6.83 -14.63 4.00
C TYR A 87 6.92 -13.11 3.93
N LEU A 88 6.00 -12.43 4.61
CA LEU A 88 5.93 -10.98 4.62
C LEU A 88 6.80 -10.43 5.75
N THR A 89 7.98 -9.93 5.40
CA THR A 89 9.07 -9.68 6.36
C THR A 89 9.26 -8.23 6.75
N HIS A 90 8.80 -7.24 5.97
CA HIS A 90 8.85 -5.82 6.35
C HIS A 90 7.60 -5.04 5.88
N TYR A 91 6.88 -4.46 6.84
CA TYR A 91 5.72 -3.61 6.67
C TYR A 91 6.04 -2.22 7.24
N VAL A 92 6.39 -1.24 6.41
CA VAL A 92 6.77 0.08 6.94
C VAL A 92 5.55 1.00 7.16
N ALA A 93 4.37 0.72 6.58
CA ALA A 93 3.27 1.69 6.68
C ALA A 93 1.84 1.14 6.84
N VAL A 94 1.53 -0.09 6.38
CA VAL A 94 0.15 -0.61 6.48
C VAL A 94 -0.25 -0.89 7.91
N LEU A 95 0.66 -1.43 8.73
CA LEU A 95 0.39 -1.67 10.15
C LEU A 95 0.08 -0.38 10.90
N GLN A 96 0.73 0.75 10.59
CA GLN A 96 0.44 2.01 11.26
C GLN A 96 -0.99 2.50 10.97
N ARG A 97 -1.49 2.41 9.73
CA ARG A 97 -2.87 2.84 9.40
C ARG A 97 -3.96 1.82 9.71
N VAL A 98 -3.70 0.52 9.53
CA VAL A 98 -4.66 -0.55 9.86
C VAL A 98 -4.81 -0.70 11.37
N LEU A 99 -3.72 -0.63 12.16
CA LEU A 99 -3.83 -0.57 13.62
C LEU A 99 -4.52 0.72 14.08
N LEU A 100 -4.23 1.87 13.47
CA LEU A 100 -4.91 3.13 13.81
C LEU A 100 -6.40 3.09 13.46
N GLN A 101 -6.83 2.41 12.38
CA GLN A 101 -8.25 2.23 12.06
C GLN A 101 -8.95 1.22 12.98
N ILE A 102 -8.26 0.14 13.38
CA ILE A 102 -8.78 -0.81 14.39
C ILE A 102 -8.89 -0.14 15.78
N TYR A 103 -7.98 0.78 16.11
CA TYR A 103 -7.99 1.57 17.34
C TYR A 103 -8.80 2.88 17.23
N TRP A 104 -9.44 3.17 16.10
CA TRP A 104 -10.23 4.40 15.86
C TRP A 104 -11.66 4.28 16.44
N ASP A 105 -11.76 3.78 17.66
CA ASP A 105 -12.95 3.89 18.49
C ASP A 105 -12.97 5.25 19.19
N ASP A 106 -14.13 5.74 19.64
CA ASP A 106 -14.34 7.03 20.32
C ASP A 106 -13.37 7.24 21.49
N THR A 107 -12.91 6.13 22.08
CA THR A 107 -11.88 6.05 23.12
C THR A 107 -10.53 6.69 22.70
N PHE A 108 -10.13 6.60 21.43
CA PHE A 108 -8.88 7.20 20.94
C PHE A 108 -9.01 8.71 20.67
N TRP A 109 -10.18 9.20 20.25
CA TRP A 109 -10.46 10.65 20.13
C TRP A 109 -10.35 11.37 21.47
N ALA A 110 -10.74 10.71 22.56
CA ALA A 110 -10.61 11.26 23.91
C ALA A 110 -9.14 11.39 24.36
N LEU A 111 -8.25 10.52 23.87
CA LEU A 111 -6.82 10.52 24.21
C LEU A 111 -6.02 11.58 23.45
N THR A 112 -6.35 11.87 22.19
CA THR A 112 -5.64 12.85 21.36
C THR A 112 -6.00 14.30 21.72
N LYS A 113 -7.18 14.58 22.28
CA LYS A 113 -7.53 15.90 22.82
C LYS A 113 -6.68 16.34 24.02
N LYS A 114 -5.97 15.43 24.69
CA LYS A 114 -5.05 15.77 25.80
C LYS A 114 -3.65 16.20 25.35
N LYS A 115 -3.34 16.21 24.05
CA LYS A 115 -2.05 16.67 23.50
C LYS A 115 -2.22 17.78 22.45
N SER A 116 -3.05 18.77 22.76
CA SER A 116 -3.01 20.06 22.09
C SER A 116 -3.12 21.16 23.13
N PHE A 117 -2.00 21.42 23.80
CA PHE A 117 -1.43 22.73 24.15
C PHE A 117 0.07 22.55 24.36
#